data_AF-A0AAU9UC42-F1
#
_entry.id   AF-A0AAU9UC42-F1
#
_cell.length_a   1.000
_cell.length_b   1.000
_cell.length_c   1.000
_cell.angle_alpha   90.00
_cell.angle_beta   90.00
_cell.angle_gamma   90.00
#
_symmetry.space_group_name_H-M   'P 1'
#
loop_
_entity.id
_entity.type
_entity.pdbx_description
1 polymer ?
#
loop_
_entity_poly.entity_id
_entity_poly.type
_entity_poly.pdbx_seq_one_letter_code
_entity_poly.pdbx_strand_id
1 'polypeptide(L)'
;MLKDEVFENSLSDIERSAWNSLRLVIKEFLGNKKNENYRQLIADLLHNFQRMGVNMSLKIHFLHSHLDFFPENLGEFSDEHGERFHQDLKFFEQNYKGYWDQAMLGDYC
;
A
#
# COMPACT_ATOMS: atom_id res chain seq x y z
N MET A 1 -9.43 3.68 -0.32
CA MET A 1 -8.11 4.33 -0.23
C MET A 1 -7.56 4.83 -1.57
N LEU A 2 -7.81 4.20 -2.72
CA LEU A 2 -7.24 4.59 -4.03
C LEU A 2 -8.27 5.15 -5.05
N LYS A 3 -9.43 5.63 -4.60
CA LYS A 3 -10.53 6.07 -5.49
C LYS A 3 -11.02 7.45 -5.07
N ASP A 4 -10.11 8.40 -5.01
CA ASP A 4 -10.46 9.80 -4.81
C ASP A 4 -10.42 10.49 -6.18
N GLU A 5 -11.60 10.70 -6.76
CA GLU A 5 -11.74 11.33 -8.08
C GLU A 5 -11.24 12.77 -8.09
N VAL A 6 -11.37 13.49 -6.96
CA VAL A 6 -10.89 14.87 -6.85
C VAL A 6 -9.37 14.90 -6.88
N PHE A 7 -8.72 13.99 -6.16
CA PHE A 7 -7.27 13.82 -6.21
C PHE A 7 -6.81 13.42 -7.61
N GLU A 8 -7.44 12.42 -8.24
CA GLU A 8 -7.03 11.99 -9.58
C GLU A 8 -7.16 13.13 -10.60
N ASN A 9 -8.20 13.95 -10.51
CA ASN A 9 -8.43 15.08 -11.39
C ASN A 9 -7.48 16.27 -11.16
N SER A 10 -6.77 16.33 -10.02
CA SER A 10 -5.78 17.39 -9.76
C SER A 10 -4.38 17.07 -10.28
N LEU A 11 -4.12 15.82 -10.68
CA LEU A 11 -2.82 15.38 -11.17
C LEU A 11 -2.55 15.85 -12.61
N SER A 12 -1.32 16.31 -12.86
CA SER A 12 -0.79 16.48 -14.22
C SER A 12 -0.65 15.13 -14.95
N ASP A 13 -0.44 15.15 -16.26
CA ASP A 13 -0.29 13.91 -17.06
C ASP A 13 0.87 13.03 -16.59
N ILE A 14 1.97 13.64 -16.14
CA ILE A 14 3.15 12.92 -15.63
C ILE A 14 2.83 12.28 -14.28
N GLU A 15 2.24 13.05 -13.36
CA GLU A 15 1.86 12.55 -12.03
C GLU A 15 0.79 11.47 -12.13
N ARG A 16 -0.19 11.64 -13.02
CA ARG A 16 -1.24 10.65 -13.28
C ARG A 16 -0.65 9.35 -13.82
N SER A 17 0.33 9.43 -14.72
CA SER A 17 1.02 8.25 -15.25
C SER A 17 1.77 7.50 -14.14
N ALA A 18 2.51 8.21 -13.30
CA ALA A 18 3.20 7.63 -12.14
C ALA A 18 2.22 7.01 -11.13
N TRP A 19 1.12 7.71 -10.83
CA TRP A 19 0.06 7.22 -9.95
C TRP A 19 -0.59 5.94 -10.47
N ASN A 20 -0.91 5.89 -11.76
CA ASN A 20 -1.51 4.70 -12.38
C ASN A 20 -0.56 3.49 -12.35
N SER A 21 0.74 3.68 -12.62
CA SER A 21 1.73 2.61 -12.46
C SER A 21 1.82 2.12 -11.02
N LEU A 22 1.79 3.02 -10.04
CA LEU A 22 1.80 2.63 -8.62
C LEU A 22 0.57 1.80 -8.25
N ARG A 23 -0.62 2.22 -8.70
CA ARG A 23 -1.87 1.48 -8.47
C ARG A 23 -1.82 0.09 -9.08
N LEU A 24 -1.26 -0.05 -10.28
CA LEU A 24 -1.08 -1.35 -10.93
C LEU A 24 -0.15 -2.25 -10.12
N VAL A 25 0.99 -1.74 -9.66
CA VAL A 25 1.91 -2.52 -8.80
C VAL A 25 1.23 -2.94 -7.49
N ILE A 26 0.48 -2.05 -6.83
CA ILE A 26 -0.25 -2.40 -5.61
C ILE A 26 -1.27 -3.53 -5.87
N LYS A 27 -2.01 -3.43 -6.97
CA LYS A 27 -3.10 -4.36 -7.28
C LYS A 27 -2.61 -5.71 -7.81
N GLU A 28 -1.63 -5.69 -8.71
CA GLU A 28 -1.23 -6.85 -9.50
C GLU A 28 0.07 -7.50 -8.99
N PHE A 29 0.85 -6.81 -8.16
CA PHE A 29 2.05 -7.38 -7.53
C PHE A 29 1.86 -7.58 -6.03
N LEU A 30 1.55 -6.51 -5.27
CA LEU A 30 1.50 -6.55 -3.80
C LEU A 30 0.21 -7.16 -3.21
N GLY A 31 -0.73 -7.58 -4.06
CA GLY A 31 -1.96 -8.23 -3.62
C GLY A 31 -1.79 -9.72 -3.28
N ASN A 32 -2.93 -10.40 -3.12
CA ASN A 32 -2.98 -11.83 -2.79
C ASN A 32 -2.42 -12.75 -3.88
N LYS A 33 -2.31 -12.26 -5.12
CA LYS A 33 -1.71 -13.02 -6.21
C LYS A 33 -0.80 -12.12 -7.01
N LYS A 34 0.49 -12.47 -7.04
CA LYS A 34 1.51 -11.89 -7.90
C LYS A 34 1.22 -12.23 -9.36
N ASN A 35 1.06 -11.22 -10.21
CA ASN A 35 0.91 -11.37 -11.64
C ASN A 35 2.25 -11.74 -12.30
N GLU A 36 2.27 -12.66 -13.26
CA GLU A 36 3.48 -13.13 -13.95
C GLU A 36 4.28 -12.00 -14.61
N ASN A 37 3.60 -10.93 -15.04
CA ASN A 37 4.21 -9.76 -15.68
C ASN A 37 4.80 -8.75 -14.69
N TYR A 38 4.97 -9.10 -13.40
CA TYR A 38 5.38 -8.16 -12.35
C TYR A 38 6.66 -7.38 -12.66
N ARG A 39 7.63 -7.98 -13.37
CA ARG A 39 8.87 -7.30 -13.75
C ARG A 39 8.60 -6.09 -14.64
N GLN A 40 7.67 -6.21 -15.58
CA GLN A 40 7.27 -5.12 -16.46
C GLN A 40 6.56 -4.02 -15.66
N LEU A 41 5.66 -4.39 -14.75
CA LEU A 41 4.95 -3.42 -13.90
C LEU A 41 5.92 -2.57 -13.07
N ILE A 42 6.98 -3.19 -12.53
CA ILE A 42 7.99 -2.49 -11.75
C ILE A 42 8.88 -1.63 -12.65
N ALA A 43 9.26 -2.11 -13.83
CA ALA A 43 10.01 -1.31 -14.80
C ALA A 43 9.22 -0.05 -15.22
N ASP A 44 7.92 -0.19 -15.50
CA ASP A 44 7.05 0.93 -15.86
C ASP A 44 6.89 1.93 -14.71
N LEU A 45 6.77 1.44 -13.46
CA LEU A 45 6.75 2.28 -12.27
C LEU A 45 8.02 3.12 -12.15
N LEU A 46 9.19 2.48 -12.26
CA LEU A 46 10.49 3.15 -12.15
C LEU A 46 10.67 4.21 -13.25
N HIS A 47 10.29 3.87 -14.48
CA HIS A 47 10.34 4.79 -15.61
C HIS A 47 9.46 6.03 -15.38
N ASN A 48 8.23 5.84 -14.94
CA ASN A 48 7.30 6.96 -14.69
C ASN A 48 7.72 7.82 -13.48
N PHE A 49 8.29 7.21 -12.44
CA PHE A 49 8.81 7.94 -11.28
C PHE A 49 10.05 8.76 -11.65
N GLN A 50 10.93 8.20 -12.49
CA GLN A 50 12.08 8.93 -13.03
C GLN A 50 11.63 10.12 -13.89
N ARG A 51 10.62 9.93 -14.75
CA ARG A 51 10.03 11.02 -15.55
C ARG A 51 9.41 12.14 -14.70
N MET A 52 8.88 11.79 -13.53
CA MET A 52 8.38 12.74 -12.54
C MET A 52 9.49 13.45 -11.77
N GLY A 53 10.75 13.06 -11.95
CA GLY A 53 11.91 13.62 -11.24
C GLY A 53 12.04 13.14 -9.79
N VAL A 54 11.40 12.00 -9.45
CA VAL A 54 11.44 11.46 -8.09
C VAL A 54 12.67 10.59 -7.89
N ASN A 55 13.39 10.85 -6.79
CA ASN A 55 14.47 9.99 -6.34
C ASN A 55 13.92 8.66 -5.81
N MET A 56 14.64 7.57 -6.09
CA MET A 56 14.26 6.25 -5.60
C MET A 56 14.32 6.20 -4.07
N SER A 57 13.17 5.97 -3.45
CA SER A 57 13.13 5.72 -2.01
C SER A 57 13.74 4.35 -1.69
N LEU A 58 14.19 4.16 -0.44
CA LEU A 58 14.72 2.88 0.00
C LEU A 58 13.72 1.72 -0.20
N LYS A 59 12.42 1.99 -0.03
CA LYS A 59 11.35 1.00 -0.23
C LYS A 59 11.29 0.55 -1.70
N ILE A 60 11.34 1.48 -2.65
CA ILE A 60 11.33 1.16 -4.08
C ILE A 60 12.62 0.45 -4.49
N HIS A 61 13.76 0.86 -3.93
CA HIS A 61 15.04 0.19 -4.16
C HIS A 61 15.04 -1.26 -3.67
N PHE A 62 14.54 -1.50 -2.46
CA PHE A 62 14.41 -2.84 -1.89
C PHE A 62 13.45 -3.70 -2.72
N LEU A 63 12.29 -3.15 -3.07
CA LEU A 63 11.29 -3.81 -3.91
C LEU A 63 11.91 -4.27 -5.24
N HIS A 64 12.60 -3.37 -5.96
CA HIS A 64 13.24 -3.68 -7.23
C HIS A 64 14.39 -4.70 -7.10
N SER A 65 15.20 -4.61 -6.05
CA SER A 65 16.37 -5.49 -5.86
C SER A 65 16.00 -6.91 -5.46
N HIS A 66 14.81 -7.10 -4.86
CA HIS A 66 14.38 -8.37 -4.28
C HIS A 66 13.06 -8.89 -4.88
N LEU A 67 12.72 -8.52 -6.12
CA LEU A 67 11.46 -8.93 -6.76
C LEU A 67 11.21 -10.45 -6.74
N ASP A 68 12.28 -11.23 -6.91
CA ASP A 68 12.24 -12.69 -6.95
C ASP A 68 12.13 -13.35 -5.56
N PHE A 69 12.41 -12.60 -4.49
CA PHE A 69 12.29 -13.09 -3.13
C PHE A 69 10.83 -13.11 -2.64
N PHE A 70 9.95 -12.32 -3.26
CA PHE A 70 8.56 -12.23 -2.82
C PHE A 70 7.76 -13.49 -3.19
N PRO A 71 6.98 -14.04 -2.25
CA PRO A 71 6.13 -15.20 -2.50
C PRO A 71 5.02 -14.89 -3.51
N GLU A 72 4.35 -15.92 -4.02
CA GLU A 72 3.24 -15.73 -4.97
C GLU A 72 2.03 -15.02 -4.34
N ASN A 73 1.81 -15.22 -3.05
CA ASN A 73 0.75 -14.59 -2.29
C ASN A 73 1.35 -13.68 -1.22
N LEU A 74 1.45 -12.37 -1.47
CA LEU A 74 2.00 -11.44 -0.49
C LEU A 74 1.00 -11.11 0.62
N GLY A 75 -0.30 -11.12 0.33
CA GLY A 75 -1.34 -10.80 1.31
C GLY A 75 -1.31 -11.73 2.53
N GLU A 76 -1.03 -13.02 2.31
CA GLU A 76 -0.91 -14.03 3.37
C GLU A 76 0.26 -13.80 4.33
N PHE A 77 1.35 -13.17 3.86
CA PHE A 77 2.53 -12.86 4.67
C PHE A 77 2.58 -11.38 5.09
N SER A 78 1.57 -10.60 4.69
CA SER A 78 1.51 -9.19 5.03
C SER A 78 1.02 -8.99 6.47
N ASP A 79 1.51 -7.94 7.12
CA ASP A 79 1.01 -7.53 8.45
C ASP A 79 -0.24 -6.64 8.33
N GLU A 80 -1.01 -6.75 7.24
CA GLU A 80 -2.20 -5.92 7.01
C GLU A 80 -3.22 -6.08 8.15
N HIS A 81 -3.35 -7.28 8.71
CA HIS A 81 -4.24 -7.53 9.83
C HIS A 81 -3.76 -6.87 11.13
N GLY A 82 -2.46 -6.92 11.42
CA GLY A 82 -1.87 -6.24 12.58
C GLY A 82 -1.99 -4.72 12.47
N GLU A 83 -1.68 -4.16 11.31
CA GLU A 83 -1.82 -2.72 11.04
C GLU A 83 -3.28 -2.25 11.13
N ARG A 84 -4.24 -3.06 10.67
CA ARG A 84 -5.67 -2.76 10.82
C ARG A 84 -6.11 -2.80 12.28
N PHE A 85 -5.66 -3.80 13.04
CA PHE A 85 -5.91 -3.87 14.48
C PHE A 85 -5.40 -2.62 15.21
N HIS A 86 -4.21 -2.13 14.87
CA HIS A 86 -3.69 -0.88 15.44
C HIS A 86 -4.54 0.36 15.11
N GLN A 87 -5.10 0.43 13.89
CA GLN A 87 -6.01 1.52 13.51
C GLN A 87 -7.32 1.46 14.28
N ASP A 88 -7.90 0.27 14.41
CA ASP A 88 -9.13 0.05 15.17
C ASP A 88 -8.91 0.38 16.66
N LEU A 89 -7.80 -0.11 17.26
CA LEU A 89 -7.42 0.18 18.64
C LEU A 89 -7.29 1.70 18.90
N LYS A 90 -6.66 2.44 17.98
CA LYS A 90 -6.53 3.89 18.08
C LYS A 90 -7.91 4.58 18.13
N PHE A 91 -8.89 4.08 17.36
CA PHE A 91 -10.25 4.60 17.39
C PHE A 91 -10.93 4.31 18.74
N PHE A 92 -10.74 3.10 19.29
CA PHE A 92 -11.22 2.76 20.63
C PHE A 92 -10.58 3.68 21.69
N GLU A 93 -9.26 3.81 21.74
CA GLU A 93 -8.58 4.69 22.70
C GLU A 93 -9.10 6.14 22.65
N GLN A 94 -9.41 6.65 21.45
CA GLN A 94 -10.01 7.97 21.28
C GLN A 94 -11.43 8.05 21.86
N ASN A 95 -12.28 7.07 21.58
CA ASN A 95 -13.67 7.03 22.08
C ASN A 95 -13.72 6.91 23.61
N TYR A 96 -12.82 6.11 24.19
CA TYR A 96 -12.76 5.89 25.63
C TYR A 96 -11.76 6.83 26.34
N LYS A 97 -11.13 7.77 25.64
CA LYS A 97 -10.18 8.76 26.17
C LYS A 97 -9.05 8.15 27.01
N GLY A 98 -8.58 6.97 26.64
CA GLY A 98 -7.58 6.22 27.40
C GLY A 98 -8.09 5.61 28.71
N TYR A 99 -9.39 5.64 28.99
CA TYR A 99 -10.02 4.82 30.02
C TYR A 99 -10.02 3.37 29.54
N TRP A 100 -9.63 2.44 30.41
CA TRP A 100 -9.61 1.00 30.16
C TRP A 100 -10.50 0.30 31.19
N ASP A 101 -11.50 -0.44 30.74
CA ASP A 101 -12.41 -1.27 31.57
C ASP A 101 -12.50 -2.68 30.97
N GLN A 102 -12.69 -3.70 31.80
CA GLN A 102 -12.93 -5.07 31.34
C GLN A 102 -14.19 -5.17 30.48
N ALA A 103 -15.19 -4.30 30.68
CA ALA A 103 -16.40 -4.26 29.84
C ALA A 103 -16.07 -3.89 28.38
N MET A 104 -15.02 -3.10 28.15
CA MET A 104 -14.59 -2.66 26.83
C MET A 104 -14.10 -3.82 25.96
N LEU A 105 -13.59 -4.92 26.56
CA LEU A 105 -13.23 -6.14 25.83
C LEU A 105 -14.43 -6.78 25.13
N GLY A 106 -15.65 -6.54 25.62
CA GLY A 106 -16.88 -7.01 24.98
C GLY A 106 -17.23 -6.26 23.69
N ASP A 107 -16.73 -5.02 23.53
CA ASP A 107 -17.00 -4.18 22.35
C ASP A 107 -16.06 -4.51 21.16
N TYR A 108 -15.09 -5.41 21.36
CA TYR A 108 -14.18 -5.90 20.31
C TYR A 108 -14.75 -7.08 19.48
N CYS A 109 -15.93 -7.61 19.85
CA CYS A 109 -16.56 -8.79 19.21
C CYS A 109 -17.61 -8.42 18.16
#